data_AF-A0A4R0G5J3-F1
#
_entry.id   AF-A0A4R0G5J3-F1
#
_cell.length_a   1.000
_cell.length_b   1.000
_cell.length_c   1.000
_cell.angle_alpha   90.00
_cell.angle_beta   90.00
_cell.angle_gamma   90.00
#
_symmetry.space_group_name_H-M   'P 1'
#
loop_
_entity.id
_entity.type
_entity.pdbx_description
1 polymer ?
#
loop_
_entity_poly.entity_id
_entity_poly.type
_entity_poly.pdbx_seq_one_letter_code
_entity_poly.pdbx_strand_id
1 'polypeptide(L)'
;MLLTRVGLLLAGTVTALLATAAPAVAHGADAPNGTDYRVEVTAVAPDRPQLRVRVIEAGARLELTNTGDEPVEVIGYSGEPYLRVGPDGVYENTRSPATYLNRTIVGDTVLPAEADPAAEPQWRRVDAGSTARWHDQRALWREAGPPAQVRAAPDREHRVRDWVVPLRDAHGPVEIRGTLDWVPPPDAYHWWVVAVLGALAVGALGLLPAASAPGGRALVGVGALLAAGGAAAVLLAVGRVLDAGAAGVGAVLVGLLTGPLWTLLAGLGALAAARWASRRRPGADFVVALAGACLALFAGVTNAAILARAVVPVPWPPTLARLLVALVIAVGAGALAAAALRLHATGRAVAAAPAGAATSGRG
;
A
#
# COMPACT_ATOMS: atom_id res chain seq x y z
N MET A 1 -12.43 26.21 25.47
CA MET A 1 -11.10 25.80 25.98
C MET A 1 -10.88 24.29 25.96
N LEU A 2 -11.82 23.45 26.45
CA LEU A 2 -11.63 21.98 26.46
C LEU A 2 -11.50 21.38 25.03
N LEU A 3 -12.35 21.80 24.09
CA LEU A 3 -12.27 21.38 22.68
C LEU A 3 -10.98 21.82 21.98
N THR A 4 -10.49 23.02 22.29
CA THR A 4 -9.19 23.52 21.80
C THR A 4 -8.03 22.69 22.36
N ARG A 5 -8.12 22.31 23.64
CA ARG A 5 -7.14 21.45 24.32
C ARG A 5 -7.18 20.00 23.82
N VAL A 6 -8.36 19.45 23.52
CA VAL A 6 -8.53 18.12 22.92
C VAL A 6 -8.05 18.10 21.47
N GLY A 7 -8.34 19.15 20.70
CA GLY A 7 -7.82 19.33 19.34
C GLY A 7 -6.29 19.45 19.30
N LEU A 8 -5.70 20.21 20.23
CA LEU A 8 -4.24 20.30 20.39
C LEU A 8 -3.62 19.01 20.92
N LEU A 9 -4.30 18.27 21.80
CA LEU A 9 -3.86 16.95 22.26
C LEU A 9 -3.92 15.94 21.13
N LEU A 10 -4.99 15.88 20.33
CA LEU A 10 -5.07 14.99 19.17
C LEU A 10 -4.04 15.34 18.11
N ALA A 11 -3.90 16.63 17.77
CA ALA A 11 -2.86 17.10 16.86
C ALA A 11 -1.45 16.77 17.38
N GLY A 12 -1.20 17.01 18.67
CA GLY A 12 0.07 16.70 19.33
C GLY A 12 0.35 15.20 19.41
N THR A 13 -0.66 14.36 19.66
CA THR A 13 -0.54 12.90 19.71
C THR A 13 -0.30 12.34 18.31
N VAL A 14 -0.99 12.85 17.29
CA VAL A 14 -0.73 12.51 15.88
C VAL A 14 0.67 12.95 15.47
N THR A 15 1.08 14.16 15.84
CA THR A 15 2.43 14.68 15.53
C THR A 15 3.51 13.87 16.25
N ALA A 16 3.29 13.48 17.51
CA ALA A 16 4.19 12.62 18.28
C ALA A 16 4.27 11.21 17.70
N LEU A 17 3.14 10.60 17.34
CA LEU A 17 3.09 9.30 16.65
C LEU A 17 3.81 9.33 15.30
N LEU A 18 3.68 10.41 14.54
CA LEU A 18 4.41 10.62 13.28
C LEU A 18 5.91 10.88 13.51
N ALA A 19 6.28 11.52 14.62
CA ALA A 19 7.66 11.82 14.97
C ALA A 19 8.41 10.64 15.62
N THR A 20 7.69 9.72 16.28
CA THR A 20 8.28 8.54 16.96
C THR A 20 8.05 7.23 16.22
N ALA A 21 7.44 7.26 15.03
CA ALA A 21 7.51 6.15 14.10
C ALA A 21 8.96 6.02 13.61
N ALA A 22 9.83 5.47 14.47
CA ALA A 22 11.09 4.90 14.02
C ALA A 22 10.76 3.97 12.84
N PRO A 23 11.56 3.95 11.76
CA PRO A 23 11.37 2.97 10.70
C PRO A 23 11.52 1.58 11.33
N ALA A 24 10.39 0.98 11.68
CA ALA A 24 10.33 -0.40 12.10
C ALA A 24 10.87 -1.20 10.93
N VAL A 25 11.85 -2.06 11.22
CA VAL A 25 12.53 -2.95 10.28
C VAL A 25 11.50 -3.69 9.45
N ALA A 26 11.19 -3.13 8.28
CA ALA A 26 10.33 -3.72 7.28
C ALA A 26 11.19 -3.84 6.02
N HIS A 27 12.15 -4.77 6.02
CA HIS A 27 13.03 -5.04 4.88
C HIS A 27 12.29 -5.70 3.68
N GLY A 28 10.96 -5.55 3.63
CA GLY A 28 10.09 -5.88 2.51
C GLY A 28 9.13 -4.75 2.12
N ALA A 29 9.29 -3.53 2.66
CA ALA A 29 8.38 -2.39 2.44
C ALA A 29 8.96 -1.30 1.53
N ASP A 30 10.09 -1.54 0.87
CA ASP A 30 10.75 -0.56 0.00
C ASP A 30 10.08 -0.41 -1.38
N ALA A 31 9.04 -1.21 -1.67
CA ALA A 31 8.24 -1.04 -2.88
C ALA A 31 7.42 0.26 -2.80
N PRO A 32 7.52 1.17 -3.79
CA PRO A 32 6.76 2.41 -3.78
C PRO A 32 5.26 2.13 -3.92
N ASN A 33 4.43 3.01 -3.37
CA ASN A 33 2.97 2.97 -3.50
C ASN A 33 2.46 3.38 -4.91
N GLY A 34 3.29 3.18 -5.93
CA GLY A 34 3.07 3.48 -7.34
C GLY A 34 4.29 4.12 -8.00
N THR A 35 4.37 4.01 -9.32
CA THR A 35 5.43 4.55 -10.17
C THR A 35 4.83 5.03 -11.49
N ASP A 36 5.59 5.84 -12.24
CA ASP A 36 5.23 6.30 -13.58
C ASP A 36 6.05 5.58 -14.66
N TYR A 37 6.79 4.54 -14.25
CA TYR A 37 7.54 3.66 -15.13
C TYR A 37 6.98 2.24 -15.07
N ARG A 38 6.50 1.73 -16.20
CA ARG A 38 6.04 0.35 -16.35
C ARG A 38 7.24 -0.54 -16.69
N VAL A 39 7.46 -1.55 -15.86
CA VAL A 39 8.43 -2.61 -16.10
C VAL A 39 7.68 -3.82 -16.63
N GLU A 40 8.13 -4.40 -17.75
CA GLU A 40 7.56 -5.62 -18.31
C GLU A 40 8.64 -6.64 -18.64
N VAL A 41 8.37 -7.92 -18.36
CA VAL A 41 9.17 -9.04 -18.87
C VAL A 41 8.58 -9.42 -20.23
N THR A 42 9.41 -9.44 -21.26
CA THR A 42 8.98 -9.75 -22.63
C THR A 42 9.35 -11.16 -23.06
N ALA A 43 10.46 -11.72 -22.58
CA ALA A 43 10.88 -13.07 -22.92
C ALA A 43 11.88 -13.66 -21.92
N VAL A 44 11.97 -14.99 -21.90
CA VAL A 44 13.14 -15.75 -21.45
C VAL A 44 13.74 -16.40 -22.68
N ALA A 45 15.03 -16.15 -22.97
CA ALA A 45 15.67 -16.53 -24.23
C ALA A 45 17.02 -17.24 -23.99
N PRO A 46 17.24 -18.47 -24.52
CA PRO A 46 16.24 -19.36 -25.15
C PRO A 46 15.08 -19.69 -24.20
N ASP A 47 13.96 -20.15 -24.75
CA ASP A 47 12.78 -20.49 -23.94
C ASP A 47 13.08 -21.62 -22.94
N ARG A 48 12.59 -21.45 -21.71
CA ARG A 48 12.77 -22.39 -20.59
C ARG A 48 11.42 -22.62 -19.92
N PRO A 49 10.66 -23.65 -20.29
CA PRO A 49 9.30 -23.89 -19.79
C PRO A 49 9.21 -24.04 -18.26
N GLN A 50 10.30 -24.47 -17.62
CA GLN A 50 10.42 -24.61 -16.17
C GLN A 50 10.67 -23.29 -15.43
N LEU A 51 11.03 -22.22 -16.14
CA LEU A 51 11.26 -20.90 -15.56
C LEU A 51 10.04 -20.02 -15.78
N ARG A 52 9.52 -19.43 -14.71
CA ARG A 52 8.53 -18.36 -14.79
C ARG A 52 9.10 -17.09 -14.21
N VAL A 53 9.04 -16.01 -14.98
CA VAL A 53 9.49 -14.70 -14.56
C VAL A 53 8.31 -13.74 -14.56
N ARG A 54 8.15 -12.98 -13.49
CA ARG A 54 7.10 -11.97 -13.35
C ARG A 54 7.68 -10.68 -12.80
N VAL A 55 7.00 -9.59 -13.12
CA VAL A 55 7.16 -8.31 -12.45
C VAL A 55 6.11 -8.23 -11.36
N ILE A 56 6.52 -7.87 -10.14
CA ILE A 56 5.62 -7.75 -8.98
C ILE A 56 5.82 -6.37 -8.32
N GLU A 57 4.92 -6.03 -7.40
CA GLU A 57 5.00 -4.80 -6.58
C GLU A 57 5.10 -3.53 -7.45
N ALA A 58 4.18 -3.37 -8.40
CA ALA A 58 4.15 -2.27 -9.36
C ALA A 58 5.45 -2.05 -10.16
N GLY A 59 6.27 -3.08 -10.37
CA GLY A 59 7.55 -2.93 -11.08
C GLY A 59 8.78 -2.94 -10.17
N ALA A 60 8.60 -2.94 -8.85
CA ALA A 60 9.72 -2.80 -7.92
C ALA A 60 10.62 -4.04 -7.88
N ARG A 61 10.09 -5.23 -8.15
CA ARG A 61 10.84 -6.49 -8.07
C ARG A 61 10.57 -7.40 -9.26
N LEU A 62 11.59 -8.18 -9.58
CA LEU A 62 11.46 -9.38 -10.41
C LEU A 62 11.21 -10.58 -9.49
N GLU A 63 10.35 -11.49 -9.93
CA GLU A 63 10.11 -12.79 -9.33
C GLU A 63 10.51 -13.86 -10.34
N LEU A 64 11.43 -14.74 -9.96
CA LEU A 64 11.85 -15.91 -10.74
C LEU A 64 11.47 -17.17 -9.98
N THR A 65 10.58 -17.98 -10.55
CA THR A 65 10.29 -19.33 -10.07
C THR A 65 10.94 -20.35 -11.00
N ASN A 66 11.67 -21.31 -10.43
CA ASN A 66 12.18 -22.47 -11.13
C ASN A 66 11.44 -23.73 -10.66
N THR A 67 10.81 -24.46 -11.59
CA THR A 67 10.13 -25.74 -11.29
C THR A 67 10.85 -26.94 -11.88
N GLY A 68 12.06 -26.76 -12.41
CA GLY A 68 12.90 -27.85 -12.93
C GLY A 68 13.77 -28.48 -11.85
N ASP A 69 14.45 -29.55 -12.23
CA ASP A 69 15.31 -30.34 -11.34
C ASP A 69 16.75 -29.80 -11.24
N GLU A 70 17.10 -28.78 -12.03
CA GLU A 70 18.42 -28.16 -12.04
C GLU A 70 18.34 -26.69 -11.62
N PRO A 71 19.34 -26.19 -10.87
CA PRO A 71 19.37 -24.78 -10.49
C PRO A 71 19.68 -23.88 -11.67
N VAL A 72 19.11 -22.68 -11.65
CA VAL A 72 19.50 -21.56 -12.51
C VAL A 72 20.16 -20.48 -11.67
N GLU A 73 21.23 -19.90 -12.18
CA GLU A 73 21.91 -18.78 -11.56
C GLU A 73 21.47 -17.46 -12.20
N VAL A 74 21.19 -16.45 -11.39
CA VAL A 74 21.04 -15.07 -11.83
C VAL A 74 22.42 -14.42 -11.79
N ILE A 75 22.81 -13.76 -12.88
CA ILE A 75 24.12 -13.12 -13.01
C ILE A 75 24.06 -11.65 -12.57
N GLY A 76 24.98 -11.29 -11.68
CA GLY A 76 25.17 -9.97 -11.11
C GLY A 76 25.75 -8.95 -12.09
N TYR A 77 25.97 -7.74 -11.59
CA TYR A 77 26.28 -6.57 -12.44
C TYR A 77 27.70 -6.58 -13.03
N SER A 78 28.60 -7.36 -12.43
CA SER A 78 29.98 -7.54 -12.88
C SER A 78 30.22 -8.91 -13.55
N GLY A 79 29.14 -9.64 -13.87
CA GLY A 79 29.22 -10.97 -14.48
C GLY A 79 29.37 -12.13 -13.49
N GLU A 80 29.31 -11.85 -12.19
CA GLU A 80 29.44 -12.83 -11.13
C GLU A 80 28.11 -13.57 -10.84
N PRO A 81 28.12 -14.82 -10.35
CA PRO A 81 26.91 -15.46 -9.84
C PRO A 81 26.33 -14.69 -8.64
N TYR A 82 25.06 -14.31 -8.72
CA TYR A 82 24.37 -13.55 -7.66
C TYR A 82 23.37 -14.42 -6.89
N LEU A 83 22.34 -14.93 -7.56
CA LEU A 83 21.35 -15.84 -6.96
C LEU A 83 21.47 -17.21 -7.59
N ARG A 84 21.12 -18.25 -6.85
CA ARG A 84 20.92 -19.61 -7.37
C ARG A 84 19.56 -20.11 -6.94
N VAL A 85 18.72 -20.48 -7.91
CA VAL A 85 17.30 -20.81 -7.72
C VAL A 85 17.04 -22.19 -8.29
N GLY A 86 16.59 -23.14 -7.47
CA GLY A 86 16.35 -24.51 -7.90
C GLY A 86 15.57 -25.35 -6.89
N PRO A 87 15.54 -26.68 -7.05
CA PRO A 87 14.76 -27.58 -6.20
C PRO A 87 15.23 -27.61 -4.74
N ASP A 88 16.51 -27.31 -4.49
CA ASP A 88 17.09 -27.30 -3.14
C ASP A 88 16.86 -25.99 -2.37
N GLY A 89 16.29 -24.97 -3.02
CA GLY A 89 15.99 -23.68 -2.42
C GLY A 89 16.53 -22.50 -3.20
N VAL A 90 16.46 -21.33 -2.57
CA VAL A 90 17.09 -20.09 -3.04
C VAL A 90 18.34 -19.80 -2.22
N TYR A 91 19.43 -19.52 -2.93
CA TYR A 91 20.72 -19.14 -2.36
C TYR A 91 21.15 -17.78 -2.92
N GLU A 92 21.79 -16.98 -2.07
CA GLU A 92 22.48 -15.75 -2.46
C GLU A 92 23.99 -15.93 -2.29
N ASN A 93 24.77 -15.35 -3.21
CA ASN A 93 26.22 -15.33 -3.10
C ASN A 93 26.64 -14.14 -2.24
N THR A 94 27.18 -14.39 -1.04
CA THR A 94 27.62 -13.31 -0.14
C THR A 94 28.84 -12.54 -0.64
N ARG A 95 29.56 -13.07 -1.65
CA ARG A 95 30.65 -12.37 -2.36
C ARG A 95 30.15 -11.47 -3.50
N SER A 96 28.94 -11.66 -4.01
CA SER A 96 28.40 -10.82 -5.09
C SER A 96 28.01 -9.43 -4.56
N PRO A 97 28.49 -8.33 -5.17
CA PRO A 97 28.00 -6.99 -4.89
C PRO A 97 26.48 -6.85 -5.08
N ALA A 98 25.89 -7.58 -6.04
CA ALA A 98 24.45 -7.55 -6.28
C ALA A 98 23.61 -7.98 -5.06
N THR A 99 24.14 -8.85 -4.19
CA THR A 99 23.49 -9.24 -2.92
C THR A 99 23.23 -8.08 -1.97
N TYR A 100 24.04 -7.03 -2.05
CA TYR A 100 23.91 -5.86 -1.20
C TYR A 100 23.19 -4.74 -1.95
N LEU A 101 23.54 -4.51 -3.21
CA LEU A 101 22.95 -3.49 -4.07
C LEU A 101 21.45 -3.69 -4.34
N ASN A 102 20.94 -4.91 -4.19
CA ASN A 102 19.53 -5.24 -4.44
C ASN A 102 18.68 -5.35 -3.17
N ARG A 103 19.25 -5.05 -1.99
CA ARG A 103 18.50 -5.09 -0.71
C ARG A 103 17.45 -4.01 -0.64
N THR A 104 17.78 -2.81 -1.10
CA THR A 104 16.87 -1.67 -1.18
C THR A 104 16.60 -1.36 -2.65
N ILE A 105 15.43 -0.80 -2.95
CA ILE A 105 15.11 -0.37 -4.32
C ILE A 105 16.06 0.73 -4.82
N VAL A 106 16.57 1.55 -3.89
CA VAL A 106 17.50 2.64 -4.18
C VAL A 106 18.91 2.10 -4.47
N GLY A 107 19.29 0.98 -3.86
CA GLY A 107 20.60 0.36 -4.01
C GLY A 107 21.73 1.15 -3.36
N ASP A 108 21.44 1.76 -2.21
CA ASP A 108 22.32 2.62 -1.41
C ASP A 108 23.04 1.86 -0.28
N THR A 109 22.88 0.53 -0.22
CA THR A 109 23.57 -0.31 0.77
C THR A 109 25.08 -0.25 0.55
N VAL A 110 25.83 0.10 1.60
CA VAL A 110 27.29 0.09 1.60
C VAL A 110 27.79 -1.34 1.39
N LEU A 111 28.65 -1.52 0.39
CA LEU A 111 29.28 -2.81 0.10
C LEU A 111 30.26 -3.18 1.22
N PRO A 112 30.16 -4.37 1.82
CA PRO A 112 31.16 -4.85 2.76
C PRO A 112 32.46 -5.22 2.02
N ALA A 113 33.58 -5.27 2.74
CA ALA A 113 34.89 -5.55 2.15
C ALA A 113 34.98 -6.96 1.52
N GLU A 114 34.16 -7.90 1.99
CA GLU A 114 34.09 -9.26 1.48
C GLU A 114 33.29 -9.38 0.17
N ALA A 115 32.59 -8.32 -0.26
CA ALA A 115 31.90 -8.29 -1.55
C ALA A 115 32.93 -8.11 -2.68
N ASP A 116 33.39 -9.22 -3.23
CA ASP A 116 34.36 -9.30 -4.33
C ASP A 116 33.75 -10.11 -5.49
N PRO A 117 33.39 -9.47 -6.62
CA PRO A 117 32.77 -10.16 -7.75
C PRO A 117 33.73 -11.15 -8.45
N ALA A 118 35.05 -11.07 -8.21
CA ALA A 118 36.03 -11.98 -8.79
C ALA A 118 36.31 -13.20 -7.89
N ALA A 119 35.88 -13.18 -6.63
CA ALA A 119 36.05 -14.29 -5.71
C ALA A 119 35.11 -15.46 -6.03
N GLU A 120 35.50 -16.67 -5.63
CA GLU A 120 34.61 -17.83 -5.72
C GLU A 120 33.31 -17.59 -4.93
N PRO A 121 32.14 -18.02 -5.46
CA PRO A 121 30.86 -17.74 -4.85
C PRO A 121 30.73 -18.44 -3.50
N GLN A 122 30.27 -17.69 -2.50
CA GLN A 122 29.94 -18.21 -1.18
C GLN A 122 28.43 -18.21 -1.01
N TRP A 123 27.82 -19.39 -1.19
CA TRP A 123 26.37 -19.54 -1.17
C TRP A 123 25.81 -19.58 0.25
N ARG A 124 24.83 -18.72 0.52
CA ARG A 124 23.99 -18.76 1.72
C ARG A 124 22.55 -19.04 1.31
N ARG A 125 21.94 -20.08 1.89
CA ARG A 125 20.51 -20.36 1.68
C ARG A 125 19.67 -19.30 2.36
N VAL A 126 18.71 -18.73 1.64
CA VAL A 126 17.78 -17.71 2.14
C VAL A 126 16.33 -18.17 2.13
N ASP A 127 15.98 -19.12 1.27
CA ASP A 127 14.64 -19.71 1.22
C ASP A 127 14.73 -21.22 0.89
N ALA A 128 13.74 -21.97 1.35
CA ALA A 128 13.63 -23.41 1.08
C ALA A 128 12.80 -23.73 -0.16
N GLY A 129 11.98 -22.79 -0.64
CA GLY A 129 11.22 -22.91 -1.89
C GLY A 129 12.04 -22.53 -3.12
N SER A 130 11.39 -22.56 -4.28
CA SER A 130 12.07 -22.39 -5.58
C SER A 130 11.80 -21.05 -6.26
N THR A 131 11.44 -20.03 -5.48
CA THR A 131 11.10 -18.69 -6.00
C THR A 131 11.97 -17.63 -5.35
N ALA A 132 12.73 -16.90 -6.17
CA ALA A 132 13.53 -15.76 -5.73
C ALA A 132 12.85 -14.45 -6.13
N ARG A 133 12.97 -13.44 -5.27
CA ARG A 133 12.47 -12.08 -5.51
C ARG A 133 13.57 -11.08 -5.19
N TRP A 134 13.83 -10.13 -6.08
CA TRP A 134 14.85 -9.11 -5.86
C TRP A 134 14.53 -7.82 -6.60
N HIS A 135 15.09 -6.70 -6.12
CA HIS A 135 15.13 -5.45 -6.87
C HIS A 135 16.23 -5.53 -7.93
N ASP A 136 15.91 -5.43 -9.21
CA ASP A 136 16.93 -5.44 -10.28
C ASP A 136 17.17 -4.02 -10.82
N GLN A 137 18.38 -3.51 -10.65
CA GLN A 137 18.73 -2.16 -11.06
C GLN A 137 18.71 -1.98 -12.58
N ARG A 138 18.81 -3.07 -13.36
CA ARG A 138 18.74 -3.02 -14.83
C ARG A 138 17.30 -2.79 -15.31
N ALA A 139 16.30 -3.16 -14.52
CA ALA A 139 14.89 -3.00 -14.87
C ALA A 139 14.32 -1.63 -14.41
N LEU A 140 14.94 -0.96 -13.43
CA LEU A 140 14.39 0.24 -12.77
C LEU A 140 14.94 1.55 -13.33
N TRP A 141 14.13 2.61 -13.39
CA TRP A 141 14.66 3.98 -13.49
C TRP A 141 15.17 4.43 -12.12
N ARG A 142 16.44 4.88 -12.03
CA ARG A 142 17.10 5.15 -10.74
C ARG A 142 17.61 6.58 -10.56
N GLU A 143 17.58 7.39 -11.61
CA GLU A 143 18.00 8.78 -11.51
C GLU A 143 16.92 9.63 -10.82
N ALA A 144 17.35 10.68 -10.11
CA ALA A 144 16.44 11.56 -9.38
C ALA A 144 15.44 12.29 -10.28
N GLY A 145 15.84 12.59 -11.53
CA GLY A 145 14.99 13.23 -12.53
C GLY A 145 14.58 12.26 -13.64
N PRO A 146 13.47 12.53 -14.36
CA PRO A 146 13.10 11.76 -15.54
C PRO A 146 14.13 11.94 -16.67
N PRO A 147 14.33 10.95 -17.56
CA PRO A 147 15.26 11.05 -18.67
C PRO A 147 14.85 12.14 -19.67
N ALA A 148 15.79 12.57 -20.51
CA ALA A 148 15.56 13.66 -21.48
C ALA A 148 14.34 13.42 -22.39
N GLN A 149 14.14 12.19 -22.86
CA GLN A 149 12.99 11.81 -23.68
C GLN A 149 11.64 11.95 -22.96
N VAL A 150 11.59 11.63 -21.66
CA VAL A 150 10.39 11.82 -20.83
C VAL A 150 10.11 13.30 -20.62
N ARG A 151 11.15 14.11 -20.38
CA ARG A 151 10.98 15.57 -20.28
C ARG A 151 10.48 16.21 -21.59
N ALA A 152 10.85 15.62 -22.73
CA ALA A 152 10.42 16.10 -24.04
C ALA A 152 8.98 15.73 -24.39
N ALA A 153 8.46 14.62 -23.84
CA ALA A 153 7.10 14.13 -24.10
C ALA A 153 6.43 13.55 -22.83
N PRO A 154 6.19 14.36 -21.79
CA PRO A 154 5.71 13.86 -20.49
C PRO A 154 4.27 13.32 -20.55
N ASP A 155 3.45 13.82 -21.47
CA ASP A 155 2.03 13.49 -21.59
C ASP A 155 1.74 12.29 -22.51
N ARG A 156 2.79 11.60 -23.00
CA ARG A 156 2.65 10.48 -23.92
C ARG A 156 3.37 9.25 -23.41
N GLU A 157 2.71 8.09 -23.44
CA GLU A 157 3.36 6.81 -23.15
C GLU A 157 4.41 6.48 -24.22
N HIS A 158 5.61 6.11 -23.79
CA HIS A 158 6.71 5.76 -24.68
C HIS A 158 7.81 4.93 -24.01
N ARG A 159 8.56 4.18 -24.83
CA ARG A 159 9.71 3.38 -24.41
C ARG A 159 10.82 4.26 -23.84
N VAL A 160 11.29 3.88 -22.65
CA VAL A 160 12.49 4.47 -22.05
C VAL A 160 13.73 3.67 -22.44
N ARG A 161 13.71 2.35 -22.20
CA ARG A 161 14.79 1.42 -22.56
C ARG A 161 14.33 -0.03 -22.59
N ASP A 162 15.10 -0.85 -23.28
CA ASP A 162 15.08 -2.30 -23.12
C ASP A 162 16.10 -2.70 -22.04
N TRP A 163 15.85 -3.79 -21.35
CA TRP A 163 16.75 -4.32 -20.33
C TRP A 163 16.88 -5.83 -20.42
N VAL A 164 18.01 -6.33 -19.92
CA VAL A 164 18.35 -7.75 -19.90
C VAL A 164 18.93 -8.12 -18.54
N VAL A 165 18.48 -9.24 -17.99
CA VAL A 165 19.09 -9.90 -16.84
C VAL A 165 19.66 -11.25 -17.32
N PRO A 166 20.99 -11.44 -17.34
CA PRO A 166 21.58 -12.71 -17.71
C PRO A 166 21.34 -13.75 -16.61
N LEU A 167 21.05 -14.95 -17.06
CA LEU A 167 20.94 -16.18 -16.29
C LEU A 167 21.95 -17.19 -16.84
N ARG A 168 22.26 -18.20 -16.02
CA ARG A 168 23.07 -19.34 -16.43
C ARG A 168 22.49 -20.61 -15.85
N ASP A 169 22.20 -21.59 -16.69
CA ASP A 169 21.83 -22.95 -16.26
C ASP A 169 22.83 -23.98 -16.81
N ALA A 170 22.59 -25.27 -16.55
CA ALA A 170 23.49 -26.35 -16.98
C ALA A 170 23.66 -26.44 -18.51
N HIS A 171 22.71 -25.89 -19.29
CA HIS A 171 22.72 -25.92 -20.75
C HIS A 171 23.33 -24.66 -21.36
N GLY A 172 23.72 -23.67 -20.55
CA GLY A 172 24.43 -22.47 -20.98
C GLY A 172 23.72 -21.16 -20.62
N PRO A 173 24.04 -20.06 -21.33
CA PRO A 173 23.49 -18.74 -21.04
C PRO A 173 22.00 -18.66 -21.41
N VAL A 174 21.24 -17.96 -20.56
CA VAL A 174 19.83 -17.63 -20.75
C VAL A 174 19.66 -16.14 -20.41
N GLU A 175 18.69 -15.46 -21.00
CA GLU A 175 18.41 -14.05 -20.74
C GLU A 175 16.95 -13.85 -20.37
N ILE A 176 16.71 -13.14 -19.27
CA ILE A 176 15.42 -12.48 -19.06
C ILE A 176 15.47 -11.15 -19.80
N ARG A 177 14.57 -10.95 -20.75
CA ARG A 177 14.44 -9.71 -21.51
C ARG A 177 13.19 -8.97 -21.07
N GLY A 178 13.26 -7.64 -21.12
CA GLY A 178 12.15 -6.82 -20.73
C GLY A 178 12.29 -5.37 -21.16
N THR A 179 11.28 -4.58 -20.80
CA THR A 179 11.15 -3.18 -21.21
C THR A 179 10.83 -2.29 -20.01
N LEU A 180 11.23 -1.03 -20.14
CA LEU A 180 10.91 0.04 -19.24
C LEU A 180 10.23 1.14 -20.05
N ASP A 181 8.96 1.39 -19.76
CA ASP A 181 8.11 2.33 -20.49
C ASP A 181 7.67 3.46 -19.55
N TRP A 182 7.72 4.71 -20.02
CA TRP A 182 7.13 5.83 -19.31
C TRP A 182 5.63 5.83 -19.54
N VAL A 183 4.85 5.92 -18.46
CA VAL A 183 3.39 6.02 -18.52
C VAL A 183 2.99 7.34 -17.86
N PRO A 184 2.34 8.26 -18.57
CA PRO A 184 1.95 9.54 -18.02
C PRO A 184 1.09 9.37 -16.76
N PRO A 185 1.42 10.06 -15.65
CA PRO A 185 0.59 10.04 -14.45
C PRO A 185 -0.80 10.62 -14.74
N PRO A 186 -1.84 10.16 -14.02
CA PRO A 186 -3.17 10.75 -14.13
C PRO A 186 -3.18 12.17 -13.56
N ASP A 187 -4.23 12.94 -13.87
CA ASP A 187 -4.49 14.18 -13.15
C ASP A 187 -4.97 13.88 -11.72
N ALA A 188 -4.05 14.00 -10.76
CA ALA A 188 -4.31 13.79 -9.35
C ALA A 188 -5.32 14.80 -8.77
N TYR A 189 -5.40 16.02 -9.32
CA TYR A 189 -6.28 17.07 -8.82
C TYR A 189 -7.75 16.64 -8.92
N HIS A 190 -8.14 16.08 -10.06
CA HIS A 190 -9.50 15.57 -10.27
C HIS A 190 -9.90 14.55 -9.19
N TRP A 191 -9.01 13.62 -8.85
CA TRP A 191 -9.28 12.60 -7.83
C TRP A 191 -9.38 13.20 -6.43
N TRP A 192 -8.55 14.19 -6.10
CA TRP A 192 -8.65 14.89 -4.82
C TRP A 192 -9.95 15.69 -4.70
N VAL A 193 -10.39 16.37 -5.77
CA VAL A 193 -11.68 17.07 -5.79
C VAL A 193 -12.83 16.09 -5.52
N VAL A 194 -12.85 14.93 -6.19
CA VAL A 194 -13.86 13.89 -5.95
C VAL A 194 -13.83 13.41 -4.49
N ALA A 195 -12.65 13.12 -3.94
CA ALA A 195 -12.51 12.66 -2.56
C ALA A 195 -12.98 13.70 -1.53
N VAL A 196 -12.61 14.97 -1.72
CA VAL A 196 -12.99 16.08 -0.82
C VAL A 196 -14.48 16.37 -0.90
N LEU A 197 -15.06 16.48 -2.11
CA LEU A 197 -16.50 16.68 -2.27
C LEU A 197 -17.30 15.51 -1.67
N GLY A 198 -16.82 14.28 -1.87
CA GLY A 198 -17.39 13.11 -1.22
C GLY A 198 -17.34 13.19 0.30
N ALA A 199 -16.19 13.57 0.88
CA ALA A 199 -16.04 13.75 2.33
C ALA A 199 -16.99 14.82 2.88
N LEU A 200 -17.13 15.94 2.19
CA LEU A 200 -18.05 17.01 2.57
C LEU A 200 -19.51 16.55 2.51
N ALA A 201 -19.91 15.82 1.46
CA ALA A 201 -21.25 15.29 1.32
C ALA A 201 -21.61 14.30 2.43
N VAL A 202 -20.69 13.37 2.77
CA VAL A 202 -20.88 12.44 3.89
C VAL A 202 -20.86 13.19 5.22
N GLY A 203 -19.96 14.15 5.40
CA GLY A 203 -19.86 14.98 6.60
C GLY A 203 -21.12 15.80 6.89
N ALA A 204 -21.77 16.32 5.85
CA ALA A 204 -23.02 17.09 5.95
C ALA A 204 -24.17 16.29 6.59
N LEU A 205 -24.14 14.95 6.52
CA LEU A 205 -25.11 14.09 7.23
C LEU A 205 -25.06 14.27 8.75
N GLY A 206 -23.94 14.76 9.30
CA GLY A 206 -23.78 15.09 10.71
C GLY A 206 -24.48 16.38 11.15
N LEU A 207 -24.93 17.22 10.21
CA LEU A 207 -25.69 18.44 10.51
C LEU A 207 -27.16 18.14 10.87
N LEU A 208 -27.65 16.94 10.55
CA LEU A 208 -29.01 16.53 10.87
C LEU A 208 -29.18 16.29 12.38
N PRO A 209 -30.26 16.77 13.01
CA PRO A 209 -30.43 16.68 14.47
C PRO A 209 -30.39 15.24 14.96
N ALA A 210 -29.46 14.91 15.86
CA ALA A 210 -29.18 13.52 16.28
C ALA A 210 -30.40 12.80 16.89
N ALA A 211 -31.24 13.52 17.64
CA ALA A 211 -32.45 13.00 18.28
C ALA A 211 -33.64 12.83 17.31
N SER A 212 -33.51 13.23 16.05
CA SER A 212 -34.59 13.17 15.05
C SER A 212 -34.57 11.87 14.24
N ALA A 213 -35.72 11.47 13.69
CA ALA A 213 -35.81 10.37 12.74
C ALA A 213 -34.84 10.49 11.53
N PRO A 214 -34.69 11.67 10.86
CA PRO A 214 -33.70 11.83 9.81
C PRO A 214 -32.26 11.73 10.33
N GLY A 215 -31.95 12.23 11.52
CA GLY A 215 -30.65 12.02 12.16
C GLY A 215 -30.34 10.54 12.42
N GLY A 216 -31.31 9.76 12.89
CA GLY A 216 -31.15 8.31 13.04
C GLY A 216 -30.91 7.59 11.71
N ARG A 217 -31.61 7.98 10.64
CA ARG A 217 -31.40 7.43 9.28
C ARG A 217 -30.03 7.82 8.73
N ALA A 218 -29.60 9.05 8.95
CA ALA A 218 -28.30 9.56 8.54
C ALA A 218 -27.13 8.78 9.17
N LEU A 219 -27.22 8.44 10.47
CA LEU A 219 -26.20 7.61 11.13
C LEU A 219 -26.10 6.22 10.50
N VAL A 220 -27.23 5.59 10.18
CA VAL A 220 -27.26 4.29 9.49
C VAL A 220 -26.67 4.44 8.08
N GLY A 221 -26.98 5.53 7.38
CA GLY A 221 -26.40 5.84 6.06
C GLY A 221 -24.89 6.02 6.11
N VAL A 222 -24.35 6.78 7.08
CA VAL A 222 -22.91 6.90 7.32
C VAL A 222 -22.30 5.53 7.65
N GLY A 223 -22.98 4.71 8.46
CA GLY A 223 -22.57 3.33 8.71
C GLY A 223 -22.50 2.48 7.44
N ALA A 224 -23.50 2.54 6.57
CA ALA A 224 -23.49 1.83 5.30
C ALA A 224 -22.35 2.30 4.37
N LEU A 225 -22.08 3.60 4.33
CA LEU A 225 -20.94 4.16 3.61
C LEU A 225 -19.62 3.67 4.20
N LEU A 226 -19.46 3.65 5.53
CA LEU A 226 -18.31 3.06 6.22
C LEU A 226 -18.12 1.59 5.85
N ALA A 227 -19.19 0.81 5.69
CA ALA A 227 -19.08 -0.57 5.23
C ALA A 227 -18.51 -0.65 3.80
N ALA A 228 -18.97 0.22 2.89
CA ALA A 228 -18.44 0.29 1.52
C ALA A 228 -16.97 0.73 1.49
N GLY A 229 -16.60 1.76 2.25
CA GLY A 229 -15.21 2.20 2.40
C GLY A 229 -14.33 1.11 3.05
N GLY A 230 -14.85 0.41 4.06
CA GLY A 230 -14.16 -0.70 4.71
C GLY A 230 -13.91 -1.87 3.76
N ALA A 231 -14.91 -2.26 2.97
CA ALA A 231 -14.76 -3.27 1.92
C ALA A 231 -13.74 -2.83 0.86
N ALA A 232 -13.75 -1.55 0.45
CA ALA A 232 -12.76 -1.00 -0.48
C ALA A 232 -11.33 -1.07 0.08
N ALA A 233 -11.12 -0.76 1.36
CA ALA A 233 -9.83 -0.90 2.02
C ALA A 233 -9.35 -2.36 2.07
N VAL A 234 -10.26 -3.30 2.38
CA VAL A 234 -9.96 -4.75 2.35
C VAL A 234 -9.57 -5.18 0.93
N LEU A 235 -10.30 -4.74 -0.09
CA LEU A 235 -9.97 -5.01 -1.48
C LEU A 235 -8.58 -4.47 -1.82
N LEU A 236 -8.25 -3.21 -1.49
CA LEU A 236 -6.92 -2.65 -1.71
C LEU A 236 -5.80 -3.47 -1.03
N ALA A 237 -6.03 -3.92 0.21
CA ALA A 237 -5.10 -4.78 0.93
C ALA A 237 -4.88 -6.12 0.21
N VAL A 238 -5.95 -6.78 -0.23
CA VAL A 238 -5.87 -8.02 -1.01
C VAL A 238 -5.14 -7.78 -2.33
N GLY A 239 -5.45 -6.69 -3.02
CA GLY A 239 -4.82 -6.33 -4.29
C GLY A 239 -3.31 -6.21 -4.19
N ARG A 240 -2.81 -5.51 -3.17
CA ARG A 240 -1.38 -5.40 -2.91
C ARG A 240 -0.71 -6.74 -2.67
N VAL A 241 -1.36 -7.61 -1.91
CA VAL A 241 -0.81 -8.94 -1.61
C VAL A 241 -0.75 -9.82 -2.85
N LEU A 242 -1.76 -9.75 -3.71
CA LEU A 242 -1.78 -10.45 -4.99
C LEU A 242 -0.72 -9.89 -5.96
N ASP A 243 -0.58 -8.57 -6.03
CA ASP A 243 0.44 -7.90 -6.85
C ASP A 243 1.86 -8.19 -6.36
N ALA A 244 2.05 -8.41 -5.06
CA ALA A 244 3.30 -8.89 -4.46
C ALA A 244 3.57 -10.40 -4.69
N GLY A 245 2.82 -11.04 -5.59
CA GLY A 245 3.04 -12.42 -6.02
C GLY A 245 2.46 -13.48 -5.07
N ALA A 246 1.57 -13.13 -4.14
CA ALA A 246 0.94 -14.15 -3.30
C ALA A 246 0.02 -15.06 -4.14
N ALA A 247 0.27 -16.38 -4.09
CA ALA A 247 -0.52 -17.38 -4.78
C ALA A 247 -1.17 -18.36 -3.79
N GLY A 248 -2.50 -18.52 -3.89
CA GLY A 248 -3.27 -19.39 -3.02
C GLY A 248 -3.62 -18.77 -1.66
N VAL A 249 -4.55 -19.41 -0.94
CA VAL A 249 -5.17 -18.83 0.27
C VAL A 249 -4.15 -18.63 1.39
N GLY A 250 -3.25 -19.59 1.62
CA GLY A 250 -2.25 -19.49 2.68
C GLY A 250 -1.29 -18.32 2.50
N ALA A 251 -0.74 -18.14 1.30
CA ALA A 251 0.16 -17.03 0.99
C ALA A 251 -0.56 -15.68 1.08
N VAL A 252 -1.82 -15.61 0.65
CA VAL A 252 -2.63 -14.39 0.77
C VAL A 252 -2.88 -14.04 2.24
N LEU A 253 -3.21 -15.02 3.08
CA LEU A 253 -3.42 -14.77 4.52
C LEU A 253 -2.14 -14.28 5.20
N VAL A 254 -0.99 -14.92 4.92
CA VAL A 254 0.29 -14.48 5.46
C VAL A 254 0.62 -13.07 4.96
N GLY A 255 0.49 -12.81 3.66
CA GLY A 255 0.76 -11.50 3.06
C GLY A 255 -0.12 -10.38 3.61
N LEU A 256 -1.39 -10.67 3.91
CA LEU A 256 -2.30 -9.71 4.55
C LEU A 256 -1.87 -9.34 5.98
N LEU A 257 -1.22 -10.25 6.69
CA LEU A 257 -0.73 -10.03 8.06
C LEU A 257 0.63 -9.35 8.11
N THR A 258 1.45 -9.50 7.07
CA THR A 258 2.82 -8.97 7.03
C THR A 258 2.97 -7.69 6.19
N GLY A 259 2.09 -7.47 5.20
CA GLY A 259 2.14 -6.31 4.32
C GLY A 259 1.13 -5.22 4.73
N PRO A 260 -0.06 -5.14 4.11
CA PRO A 260 -1.01 -4.05 4.30
C PRO A 260 -1.87 -4.19 5.57
N LEU A 261 -1.27 -4.63 6.69
CA LEU A 261 -1.97 -4.94 7.94
C LEU A 261 -2.84 -3.78 8.43
N TRP A 262 -2.32 -2.56 8.43
CA TRP A 262 -3.05 -1.38 8.91
C TRP A 262 -4.22 -1.01 8.01
N THR A 263 -4.07 -1.14 6.69
CA THR A 263 -5.16 -0.95 5.73
C THR A 263 -6.26 -2.00 5.93
N LEU A 264 -5.88 -3.27 6.15
CA LEU A 264 -6.81 -4.36 6.45
C LEU A 264 -7.57 -4.11 7.77
N LEU A 265 -6.86 -3.80 8.86
CA LEU A 265 -7.47 -3.56 10.17
C LEU A 265 -8.41 -2.35 10.17
N ALA A 266 -8.04 -1.27 9.47
CA ALA A 266 -8.91 -0.12 9.29
C ALA A 266 -10.19 -0.48 8.52
N GLY A 267 -10.07 -1.30 7.46
CA GLY A 267 -11.21 -1.79 6.69
C GLY A 267 -12.16 -2.67 7.51
N LEU A 268 -11.61 -3.65 8.26
CA LEU A 268 -12.39 -4.51 9.14
C LEU A 268 -13.03 -3.72 10.30
N GLY A 269 -12.31 -2.75 10.86
CA GLY A 269 -12.83 -1.84 11.89
C GLY A 269 -14.00 -1.01 11.37
N ALA A 270 -13.94 -0.52 10.14
CA ALA A 270 -15.04 0.21 9.50
C ALA A 270 -16.28 -0.69 9.28
N LEU A 271 -16.10 -1.94 8.88
CA LEU A 271 -17.20 -2.92 8.78
C LEU A 271 -17.85 -3.22 10.14
N ALA A 272 -17.04 -3.37 11.19
CA ALA A 272 -17.54 -3.55 12.55
C ALA A 272 -18.30 -2.30 13.05
N ALA A 273 -17.77 -1.11 12.81
CA ALA A 273 -18.39 0.17 13.15
C ALA A 273 -19.72 0.38 12.41
N ALA A 274 -19.79 -0.02 11.13
CA ALA A 274 -21.03 0.01 10.35
C ALA A 274 -22.13 -0.86 10.98
N ARG A 275 -21.77 -2.08 11.42
CA ARG A 275 -22.69 -2.98 12.12
C ARG A 275 -23.09 -2.46 13.50
N TRP A 276 -22.20 -1.73 14.17
CA TRP A 276 -22.52 -1.08 15.44
C TRP A 276 -23.48 0.10 15.25
N ALA A 277 -23.24 0.94 14.24
CA ALA A 277 -24.09 2.08 13.90
C ALA A 277 -25.51 1.66 13.48
N SER A 278 -25.66 0.55 12.74
CA SER A 278 -26.98 0.04 12.32
C SER A 278 -27.86 -0.40 13.48
N ARG A 279 -27.24 -0.81 14.61
CA ARG A 279 -27.94 -1.18 15.85
C ARG A 279 -28.32 0.01 16.72
N ARG A 280 -27.95 1.24 16.33
CA ARG A 280 -28.25 2.50 17.06
C ARG A 280 -27.90 2.45 18.55
N ARG A 281 -26.77 1.81 18.88
CA ARG A 281 -26.29 1.66 20.26
C ARG A 281 -25.76 2.99 20.81
N PRO A 282 -25.79 3.20 22.15
CA PRO A 282 -25.12 4.35 22.76
C PRO A 282 -23.63 4.33 22.40
N GLY A 283 -23.06 5.51 22.15
CA GLY A 283 -21.67 5.67 21.73
C GLY A 283 -21.39 5.36 20.25
N ALA A 284 -22.41 5.10 19.44
CA ALA A 284 -22.23 4.83 18.00
C ALA A 284 -21.50 5.97 17.27
N ASP A 285 -21.76 7.23 17.62
CA ASP A 285 -21.06 8.37 17.01
C ASP A 285 -19.54 8.32 17.28
N PHE A 286 -19.11 7.98 18.51
CA PHE A 286 -17.69 7.84 18.81
C PHE A 286 -17.03 6.70 18.01
N VAL A 287 -17.70 5.54 17.92
CA VAL A 287 -17.21 4.39 17.14
C VAL A 287 -17.10 4.72 15.66
N VAL A 288 -18.09 5.42 15.10
CA VAL A 288 -18.08 5.91 13.70
C VAL A 288 -16.95 6.93 13.50
N ALA A 289 -16.74 7.85 14.43
CA ALA A 289 -15.66 8.83 14.35
C ALA A 289 -14.28 8.16 14.34
N LEU A 290 -14.05 7.24 15.27
CA LEU A 290 -12.79 6.50 15.38
C LEU A 290 -12.53 5.64 14.13
N ALA A 291 -13.54 4.89 13.68
CA ALA A 291 -13.42 4.06 12.48
C ALA A 291 -13.19 4.92 11.23
N GLY A 292 -13.88 6.06 11.10
CA GLY A 292 -13.67 7.01 10.01
C GLY A 292 -12.25 7.57 9.99
N ALA A 293 -11.73 7.99 11.15
CA ALA A 293 -10.36 8.46 11.30
C ALA A 293 -9.33 7.38 10.91
N CYS A 294 -9.48 6.15 11.44
CA CYS A 294 -8.59 5.05 11.10
C CYS A 294 -8.65 4.70 9.61
N LEU A 295 -9.85 4.67 9.01
CA LEU A 295 -10.03 4.40 7.58
C LEU A 295 -9.36 5.47 6.72
N ALA A 296 -9.55 6.75 7.05
CA ALA A 296 -8.92 7.86 6.32
C ALA A 296 -7.39 7.82 6.43
N LEU A 297 -6.83 7.59 7.63
CA LEU A 297 -5.39 7.66 7.87
C LEU A 297 -4.67 6.38 7.39
N PHE A 298 -5.10 5.20 7.84
CA PHE A 298 -4.37 3.95 7.65
C PHE A 298 -4.71 3.22 6.35
N ALA A 299 -5.84 3.55 5.71
CA ALA A 299 -6.18 3.06 4.39
C ALA A 299 -6.17 4.18 3.34
N GLY A 300 -6.69 5.37 3.63
CA GLY A 300 -6.72 6.48 2.67
C GLY A 300 -5.34 7.08 2.39
N VAL A 301 -4.74 7.72 3.40
CA VAL A 301 -3.47 8.46 3.26
C VAL A 301 -2.32 7.55 2.85
N THR A 302 -2.21 6.37 3.44
CA THR A 302 -1.18 5.36 3.09
C THR A 302 -1.28 4.90 1.64
N ASN A 303 -2.44 5.06 0.99
CA ASN A 303 -2.69 4.68 -0.39
C ASN A 303 -2.82 5.87 -1.34
N ALA A 304 -2.71 7.11 -0.86
CA ALA A 304 -3.04 8.31 -1.64
C ALA A 304 -2.16 8.50 -2.88
N ALA A 305 -0.94 7.93 -2.89
CA ALA A 305 -0.05 7.95 -4.05
C ALA A 305 -0.70 7.31 -5.31
N ILE A 306 -1.62 6.36 -5.15
CA ILE A 306 -2.37 5.73 -6.24
C ILE A 306 -3.15 6.77 -7.07
N LEU A 307 -3.55 7.89 -6.47
CA LEU A 307 -4.26 8.97 -7.17
C LEU A 307 -3.37 9.75 -8.13
N ALA A 308 -2.05 9.68 -7.97
CA ALA A 308 -1.07 10.47 -8.72
C ALA A 308 -0.07 9.63 -9.53
N ARG A 309 -0.09 8.30 -9.41
CA ARG A 309 0.85 7.40 -10.10
C ARG A 309 0.17 6.62 -11.21
N ALA A 310 0.88 6.40 -12.31
CA ALA A 310 0.34 5.68 -13.47
C ALA A 310 0.21 4.17 -13.23
N VAL A 311 1.28 3.55 -12.73
CA VAL A 311 1.38 2.12 -12.38
C VAL A 311 1.23 1.98 -10.88
N VAL A 312 0.32 1.11 -10.45
CA VAL A 312 -0.09 0.96 -9.04
C VAL A 312 -0.04 -0.51 -8.63
N PRO A 313 0.25 -0.81 -7.35
CA PRO A 313 0.53 -2.18 -6.91
C PRO A 313 -0.75 -2.99 -6.68
N VAL A 314 -1.51 -3.23 -7.74
CA VAL A 314 -2.73 -4.05 -7.74
C VAL A 314 -2.91 -4.74 -9.11
N PRO A 315 -3.49 -5.95 -9.16
CA PRO A 315 -3.60 -6.73 -10.39
C PRO A 315 -4.74 -6.29 -11.33
N TRP A 316 -5.50 -5.24 -10.98
CA TRP A 316 -6.67 -4.75 -11.72
C TRP A 316 -6.43 -3.34 -12.27
N PRO A 317 -7.34 -2.80 -13.13
CA PRO A 317 -7.14 -1.50 -13.76
C PRO A 317 -6.85 -0.38 -12.74
N PRO A 318 -5.84 0.48 -12.97
CA PRO A 318 -5.48 1.56 -12.06
C PRO A 318 -6.65 2.51 -11.71
N THR A 319 -7.60 2.70 -12.63
CA THR A 319 -8.81 3.51 -12.39
C THR A 319 -9.68 2.92 -11.27
N LEU A 320 -9.82 1.60 -11.20
CA LEU A 320 -10.55 0.96 -10.10
C LEU A 320 -9.82 1.20 -8.76
N ALA A 321 -8.51 1.09 -8.73
CA ALA A 321 -7.72 1.39 -7.53
C ALA A 321 -7.95 2.84 -7.05
N ARG A 322 -7.98 3.81 -7.97
CA ARG A 322 -8.24 5.22 -7.66
C ARG A 322 -9.65 5.45 -7.12
N LEU A 323 -10.66 4.79 -7.70
CA LEU A 323 -12.03 4.82 -7.18
C LEU A 323 -12.11 4.27 -5.75
N LEU A 324 -11.44 3.14 -5.47
CA LEU A 324 -11.39 2.57 -4.13
C LEU A 324 -10.71 3.52 -3.13
N VAL A 325 -9.56 4.10 -3.48
CA VAL A 325 -8.84 5.05 -2.61
C VAL A 325 -9.65 6.33 -2.38
N ALA A 326 -10.24 6.91 -3.43
CA ALA A 326 -11.09 8.09 -3.32
C ALA A 326 -12.31 7.81 -2.43
N LEU A 327 -12.94 6.64 -2.56
CA LEU A 327 -14.05 6.21 -1.70
C LEU A 327 -13.61 6.07 -0.24
N VAL A 328 -12.47 5.43 0.01
CA VAL A 328 -11.90 5.26 1.36
C VAL A 328 -11.63 6.61 2.02
N ILE A 329 -11.02 7.56 1.30
CA ILE A 329 -10.74 8.91 1.80
C ILE A 329 -12.06 9.67 2.06
N ALA A 330 -12.96 9.70 1.08
CA ALA A 330 -14.23 10.40 1.18
C ALA A 330 -15.06 9.91 2.37
N VAL A 331 -15.26 8.59 2.46
CA VAL A 331 -16.04 7.97 3.52
C VAL A 331 -15.35 8.10 4.88
N GLY A 332 -14.04 7.85 4.96
CA GLY A 332 -13.31 7.92 6.22
C GLY A 332 -13.35 9.33 6.84
N ALA A 333 -12.95 10.34 6.05
CA ALA A 333 -12.94 11.73 6.50
C ALA A 333 -14.36 12.26 6.73
N GLY A 334 -15.30 11.92 5.85
CA GLY A 334 -16.69 12.32 5.98
C GLY A 334 -17.41 11.70 7.18
N ALA A 335 -17.17 10.42 7.48
CA ALA A 335 -17.74 9.76 8.65
C ALA A 335 -17.19 10.35 9.96
N LEU A 336 -15.89 10.65 9.99
CA LEU A 336 -15.27 11.38 11.10
C LEU A 336 -15.94 12.74 11.30
N ALA A 337 -16.07 13.54 10.24
CA ALA A 337 -16.70 14.85 10.30
C ALA A 337 -18.17 14.76 10.75
N ALA A 338 -18.95 13.85 10.17
CA ALA A 338 -20.36 13.67 10.51
C ALA A 338 -20.55 13.31 11.99
N ALA A 339 -19.77 12.35 12.50
CA ALA A 339 -19.85 11.94 13.89
C ALA A 339 -19.35 13.03 14.85
N ALA A 340 -18.29 13.77 14.50
CA ALA A 340 -17.80 14.88 15.31
C ALA A 340 -18.85 16.00 15.45
N LEU A 341 -19.53 16.35 14.35
CA LEU A 341 -20.62 17.34 14.36
C LEU A 341 -21.78 16.89 15.25
N ARG A 342 -22.15 15.61 15.20
CA ARG A 342 -23.21 15.04 16.05
C ARG A 342 -22.84 15.05 17.53
N LEU A 343 -21.63 14.62 17.87
CA LEU A 343 -21.11 14.63 19.25
C LEU A 343 -21.05 16.06 19.81
N HIS A 344 -20.68 17.03 18.98
CA HIS A 344 -20.63 18.43 19.38
C HIS A 344 -22.02 19.03 19.61
N ALA A 345 -22.98 18.71 18.73
CA ALA A 345 -24.37 19.14 18.88
C ALA A 345 -25.03 18.57 20.15
N THR A 346 -24.82 17.28 20.44
CA THR A 346 -25.35 16.66 21.67
C THR A 346 -24.70 17.24 22.93
N GLY A 347 -23.38 17.46 22.92
CA GLY A 347 -22.68 18.09 24.04
C GLY A 347 -23.19 19.51 24.35
N ARG A 348 -23.47 20.32 23.33
CA ARG A 348 -24.08 21.64 23.52
C ARG A 348 -25.49 21.57 24.09
N ALA A 349 -26.32 20.63 23.63
CA ALA A 349 -27.68 20.46 24.12
C ALA A 349 -27.71 20.07 25.61
N VAL A 350 -26.79 19.20 26.05
CA VAL A 350 -26.62 18.85 27.47
C VAL A 350 -26.17 20.06 28.29
N ALA A 351 -25.22 20.86 27.79
CA ALA A 351 -24.75 22.05 28.48
C ALA A 351 -25.79 23.18 28.57
N ALA A 352 -26.72 23.26 27.62
CA ALA A 352 -27.80 24.25 27.57
C ALA A 352 -29.05 23.84 28.38
N ALA A 353 -29.13 22.60 28.87
CA ALA A 353 -30.24 22.16 29.71
C ALA A 353 -30.19 22.90 31.07
N PRO A 354 -31.28 23.55 31.52
CA PRO A 354 -31.29 24.30 32.77
C PRO A 354 -31.02 23.38 33.97
N ALA A 355 -30.07 23.77 34.82
CA ALA A 355 -29.84 23.12 36.10
C ALA A 355 -31.01 23.44 37.04
N GLY A 356 -32.01 22.55 37.16
CA GLY A 356 -33.14 22.83 38.04
C GLY A 356 -34.09 21.66 38.26
N ALA A 357 -33.82 20.86 39.30
CA ALA A 357 -34.81 20.39 40.29
C ALA A 357 -34.12 19.53 41.36
N ALA A 358 -33.21 20.14 42.13
CA ALA A 358 -32.69 19.54 43.36
C ALA A 358 -32.80 20.56 44.49
N THR A 359 -34.04 20.89 44.89
CA THR A 359 -34.40 21.42 46.23
C THR A 359 -35.90 21.73 46.25
N SER A 360 -36.71 20.83 46.82
CA SER A 360 -37.82 21.16 47.74
C SER A 360 -38.60 19.90 48.07
N GLY A 361 -38.45 19.40 49.29
CA GLY A 361 -39.19 18.24 49.79
C GLY A 361 -38.74 17.76 51.17
N ARG A 362 -38.44 18.70 52.08
CA ARG A 362 -38.64 18.49 53.51
C ARG A 362 -39.90 19.26 53.89
N GLY A 363 -40.86 18.53 54.43
CA GLY A 363 -42.15 18.99 54.93
C GLY A 363 -42.86 17.75 55.41
#